data_AF-A0A7C6U4V8-F1
#
_entry.id   AF-A0A7C6U4V8-F1
#
_cell.length_a   1.000
_cell.length_b   1.000
_cell.length_c   1.000
_cell.angle_alpha   90.00
_cell.angle_beta   90.00
_cell.angle_gamma   90.00
#
_symmetry.space_group_name_H-M   'P 1'
#
loop_
_entity.id
_entity.type
_entity.pdbx_description
1 polymer ?
#
loop_
_entity_poly.entity_id
_entity_poly.type
_entity_poly.pdbx_seq_one_letter_code
_entity_poly.pdbx_strand_id
1 'polypeptide(L)'
;MRNSLIKLNNEKLKRLLYKATGSKIRALITGILATTLIQSSSGVTAIVVALICADLLSLSQGLMVMIGANIGTTTTAFIFTMQIEKYSLLFVIIGYILLIFKNNKAQNIGSMTIGFGLIFLGIDIMNKGLGFISDSVYFLNVMLMLSHNPINSFIGGTIISALIQSSSVTIGLSQSLYALGAIPLKSAIGIMLGANIGTTIASLIVAVSSTKEAKAALYVNVLFNLIGGVVFLILLTPFSEVFRFLENITGNKKLTIAYSHLIFNILSTVIFYFIFDCVVAVTERNLRFSRLN
;
A
#
# COMPACT_ATOMS: atom_id res chain seq x y z
N MET A 1 5.54 -20.80 6.06
CA MET A 1 6.38 -19.73 6.63
C MET A 1 6.50 -19.81 8.15
N ARG A 2 5.40 -19.74 8.94
CA ARG A 2 5.42 -19.83 10.41
C ARG A 2 6.29 -20.98 10.97
N ASN A 3 6.04 -22.23 10.54
CA ASN A 3 6.80 -23.39 11.02
C ASN A 3 8.29 -23.31 10.67
N SER A 4 8.64 -22.71 9.53
CA SER A 4 10.03 -22.48 9.13
C SER A 4 10.69 -21.43 10.02
N LEU A 5 9.98 -20.36 10.38
CA LEU A 5 10.47 -19.30 11.27
C LEU A 5 10.69 -19.81 12.71
N ILE A 6 9.79 -20.65 13.21
CA ILE A 6 9.95 -21.30 14.52
C ILE A 6 11.19 -22.21 14.53
N LYS A 7 11.44 -22.96 13.44
CA LYS A 7 12.66 -23.76 13.28
C LYS A 7 13.93 -22.92 13.13
N LEU A 8 13.80 -21.73 12.55
CA LEU A 8 14.88 -20.74 12.37
C LEU A 8 15.07 -19.82 13.58
N ASN A 9 14.44 -20.10 14.74
CA ASN A 9 14.47 -19.31 15.97
C ASN A 9 15.88 -19.26 16.61
N ASN A 10 16.82 -18.68 15.87
CA ASN A 10 18.20 -18.47 16.19
C ASN A 10 18.34 -17.11 16.87
N GLU A 11 19.09 -17.05 17.96
CA GLU A 11 19.37 -15.84 18.73
C GLU A 11 19.89 -14.67 17.87
N LYS A 12 20.57 -14.96 16.73
CA LYS A 12 20.97 -13.94 15.76
C LYS A 12 19.77 -13.22 15.12
N LEU A 13 18.72 -13.94 14.73
CA LEU A 13 17.52 -13.37 14.12
C LEU A 13 16.76 -12.50 15.12
N LYS A 14 16.58 -12.98 16.36
CA LYS A 14 15.96 -12.18 17.43
C LYS A 14 16.72 -10.88 17.69
N ARG A 15 18.06 -10.93 17.76
CA ARG A 15 18.89 -9.74 17.94
C ARG A 15 18.76 -8.75 16.78
N LEU A 16 18.70 -9.23 15.54
CA LEU A 16 18.49 -8.37 14.36
C LEU A 16 17.11 -7.68 14.43
N LEU A 17 16.06 -8.45 14.69
CA LEU A 17 14.70 -7.93 14.81
C LEU A 17 14.59 -6.93 15.95
N TYR A 18 15.20 -7.21 17.11
CA TYR A 18 15.24 -6.28 18.23
C TYR A 18 15.98 -4.97 17.90
N LYS A 19 17.10 -5.04 17.17
CA LYS A 19 17.80 -3.82 16.73
C LYS A 19 16.95 -3.00 15.75
N ALA A 20 16.27 -3.66 14.83
CA ALA A 20 15.43 -3.04 13.80
C ALA A 20 14.10 -2.51 14.34
N THR A 21 13.50 -3.16 15.34
CA THR A 21 12.12 -2.87 15.80
C THR A 21 12.03 -2.52 17.29
N GLY A 22 13.16 -2.40 18.00
CA GLY A 22 13.20 -2.20 19.46
C GLY A 22 12.72 -0.84 19.96
N SER A 23 12.33 0.09 19.09
CA SER A 23 11.58 1.30 19.46
C SER A 23 10.53 1.61 18.39
N LYS A 24 9.49 2.39 18.75
CA LYS A 24 8.39 2.73 17.82
C LYS A 24 8.88 3.33 16.51
N ILE A 25 9.83 4.27 16.58
CA ILE A 25 10.39 4.95 15.40
C ILE A 25 11.21 3.97 14.55
N ARG A 26 12.03 3.11 15.19
CA ARG A 26 12.82 2.11 14.46
C ARG A 26 11.92 1.08 13.76
N ALA A 27 10.85 0.63 14.42
CA ALA A 27 9.83 -0.23 13.83
C ALA A 27 9.12 0.46 12.65
N LEU A 28 8.74 1.73 12.79
CA LEU A 28 8.16 2.53 11.70
C LEU A 28 9.10 2.59 10.48
N ILE A 29 10.36 2.99 10.69
CA ILE A 29 11.36 3.09 9.62
C ILE A 29 11.60 1.73 8.98
N THR A 30 11.63 0.65 9.77
CA THR A 30 11.75 -0.71 9.25
C THR A 30 10.59 -1.05 8.30
N GLY A 31 9.37 -0.67 8.65
CA GLY A 31 8.19 -0.83 7.78
C GLY A 31 8.28 -0.05 6.48
N ILE A 32 8.70 1.22 6.57
CA ILE A 32 8.91 2.09 5.40
C ILE A 32 9.92 1.44 4.46
N LEU A 33 11.12 1.13 4.95
CA LEU A 33 12.20 0.57 4.13
C LEU A 33 11.84 -0.80 3.58
N ALA A 34 11.26 -1.68 4.39
CA ALA A 34 10.84 -3.00 3.95
C ALA A 34 9.83 -2.89 2.80
N THR A 35 8.84 -1.99 2.91
CA THR A 35 7.82 -1.84 1.87
C THR A 35 8.33 -1.09 0.66
N THR A 36 9.22 -0.11 0.81
CA THR A 36 9.87 0.54 -0.32
C THR A 36 10.68 -0.48 -1.14
N LEU A 37 11.37 -1.42 -0.48
CA LEU A 37 12.16 -2.46 -1.14
C LEU A 37 11.29 -3.58 -1.73
N ILE A 38 10.30 -4.06 -0.97
CA ILE A 38 9.42 -5.16 -1.38
C ILE A 38 8.30 -4.68 -2.33
N GLN A 39 7.98 -3.39 -2.28
CA GLN A 39 6.90 -2.71 -3.01
C GLN A 39 5.48 -3.24 -2.70
N SER A 40 5.30 -3.93 -1.58
CA SER A 40 4.02 -4.49 -1.16
C SER A 40 3.83 -4.40 0.35
N SER A 41 2.97 -3.50 0.81
CA SER A 41 2.64 -3.40 2.24
C SER A 41 1.84 -4.60 2.73
N SER A 42 1.01 -5.22 1.89
CA SER A 42 0.30 -6.47 2.22
C SER A 42 1.29 -7.64 2.38
N GLY A 43 2.31 -7.71 1.52
CA GLY A 43 3.42 -8.66 1.67
C GLY A 43 4.20 -8.44 2.97
N VAL A 44 4.57 -7.20 3.28
CA VAL A 44 5.22 -6.87 4.57
C VAL A 44 4.33 -7.20 5.76
N THR A 45 3.03 -6.89 5.67
CA THR A 45 2.05 -7.23 6.71
C THR A 45 1.98 -8.73 6.95
N ALA A 46 1.96 -9.56 5.90
CA ALA A 46 1.96 -11.01 6.02
C ALA A 46 3.24 -11.54 6.71
N ILE A 47 4.40 -10.95 6.40
CA ILE A 47 5.67 -11.28 7.08
C ILE A 47 5.59 -10.91 8.56
N VAL A 48 5.10 -9.71 8.88
CA VAL A 48 4.95 -9.26 10.27
C VAL A 48 4.00 -10.17 11.04
N VAL A 49 2.86 -10.55 10.45
CA VAL A 49 1.93 -11.53 11.04
C VAL A 49 2.63 -12.85 11.34
N ALA A 50 3.42 -13.36 10.39
CA ALA A 50 4.15 -14.60 10.58
C ALA A 50 5.18 -14.51 11.72
N LEU A 51 5.80 -13.34 11.91
CA LEU A 51 6.75 -13.06 12.99
C LEU A 51 6.05 -12.92 14.36
N ILE A 52 4.89 -12.26 14.42
CA ILE A 52 4.08 -12.18 15.65
C ILE A 52 3.58 -13.59 16.02
N CYS A 53 3.09 -14.38 15.06
CA CYS A 53 2.65 -15.77 15.30
C CYS A 53 3.77 -16.72 15.72
N ALA A 54 5.04 -16.32 15.57
CA ALA A 54 6.23 -17.05 15.98
C ALA A 54 6.88 -16.46 17.25
N ASP A 55 6.21 -15.52 17.93
CA ASP A 55 6.69 -14.80 19.12
C ASP A 55 8.03 -14.07 18.91
N LEU A 56 8.35 -13.71 17.67
CA LEU A 56 9.56 -12.98 17.30
C LEU A 56 9.37 -11.46 17.32
N LEU A 57 8.12 -10.99 17.22
CA LEU A 57 7.73 -9.59 17.35
C LEU A 57 6.55 -9.47 18.29
N SER A 58 6.54 -8.43 19.12
CA SER A 58 5.35 -8.06 19.89
C SER A 58 4.28 -7.42 18.99
N LEU A 59 3.04 -7.38 19.49
CA LEU A 59 1.93 -6.65 18.89
C LEU A 59 2.35 -5.21 18.53
N SER A 60 2.93 -4.49 19.49
CA SER A 60 3.34 -3.09 19.36
C SER A 60 4.41 -2.90 18.27
N GLN A 61 5.43 -3.78 18.24
CA GLN A 61 6.47 -3.74 17.22
C GLN A 61 5.90 -4.01 15.83
N GLY A 62 5.10 -5.06 15.69
CA GLY A 62 4.50 -5.41 14.42
C GLY A 62 3.55 -4.34 13.91
N LEU A 63 2.74 -3.75 14.78
CA LEU A 63 1.83 -2.67 14.42
C LEU A 63 2.56 -1.45 13.85
N MET A 64 3.65 -1.00 14.50
CA MET A 64 4.44 0.13 13.97
C MET A 64 5.12 -0.20 12.63
N VAL A 65 5.56 -1.46 12.41
CA VAL A 65 6.07 -1.90 11.11
C VAL A 65 4.96 -1.86 10.05
N MET A 66 3.74 -2.31 10.35
CA MET A 66 2.61 -2.26 9.42
C MET A 66 2.22 -0.81 9.06
N ILE A 67 2.24 0.11 10.01
CA ILE A 67 1.94 1.53 9.74
C ILE A 67 3.04 2.17 8.89
N GLY A 68 4.30 1.87 9.19
CA GLY A 68 5.43 2.30 8.37
C GLY A 68 5.34 1.74 6.95
N ALA A 69 4.86 0.50 6.79
CA ALA A 69 4.63 -0.10 5.49
C ALA A 69 3.66 0.70 4.63
N ASN A 70 2.60 1.29 5.21
CA ASN A 70 1.65 2.11 4.47
C ASN A 70 2.32 3.37 3.86
N ILE A 71 3.24 4.00 4.59
CA ILE A 71 4.09 5.09 4.05
C ILE A 71 5.01 4.55 2.94
N GLY A 72 5.67 3.42 3.16
CA GLY A 72 6.58 2.83 2.15
C GLY A 72 5.90 2.52 0.81
N THR A 73 4.60 2.16 0.82
CA THR A 73 3.82 1.94 -0.41
C THR A 73 3.83 3.15 -1.34
N THR A 74 3.90 4.37 -0.78
CA THR A 74 3.88 5.61 -1.57
C THR A 74 5.05 5.73 -2.54
N THR A 75 6.16 5.03 -2.28
CA THR A 75 7.30 4.99 -3.21
C THR A 75 6.88 4.49 -4.59
N THR A 76 5.99 3.50 -4.66
CA THR A 76 5.49 2.97 -5.94
C THR A 76 4.72 4.02 -6.75
N ALA A 77 3.93 4.87 -6.09
CA ALA A 77 3.22 5.95 -6.74
C ALA A 77 4.18 6.97 -7.39
N PHE A 78 5.33 7.24 -6.76
CA PHE A 78 6.39 8.08 -7.37
C PHE A 78 7.06 7.39 -8.55
N ILE A 79 7.36 6.09 -8.44
CA ILE A 79 7.93 5.32 -9.55
C ILE A 79 7.02 5.41 -10.78
N PHE A 80 5.70 5.34 -10.61
CA PHE A 80 4.73 5.45 -11.71
C PHE A 80 4.68 6.84 -12.38
N THR A 81 5.20 7.89 -11.73
CA THR A 81 5.27 9.22 -12.34
C THR A 81 6.38 9.33 -13.41
N MET A 82 7.37 8.43 -13.36
CA MET A 82 8.55 8.45 -14.24
C MET A 82 8.29 7.91 -15.65
N GLN A 83 7.03 7.57 -15.99
CA GLN A 83 6.63 7.05 -17.30
C GLN A 83 7.38 5.77 -17.73
N ILE A 84 7.76 4.95 -16.76
CA ILE A 84 8.53 3.71 -16.97
C ILE A 84 7.74 2.70 -17.82
N GLU A 85 6.42 2.83 -17.88
CA GLU A 85 5.53 2.02 -18.73
C GLU A 85 5.97 1.96 -20.20
N LYS A 86 6.58 3.04 -20.73
CA LYS A 86 7.12 3.10 -22.09
C LYS A 86 8.30 2.15 -22.33
N TYR A 87 9.03 1.80 -21.28
CA TYR A 87 10.20 0.93 -21.31
C TYR A 87 9.91 -0.48 -20.79
N SER A 88 8.64 -0.80 -20.52
CA SER A 88 8.20 -2.08 -19.96
C SER A 88 8.79 -3.31 -20.68
N LEU A 89 8.72 -3.34 -22.02
CA LEU A 89 9.27 -4.44 -22.84
C LEU A 89 10.79 -4.58 -22.71
N LEU A 90 11.52 -3.47 -22.53
CA LEU A 90 12.98 -3.51 -22.34
C LEU A 90 13.34 -4.24 -21.04
N PHE A 91 12.62 -3.98 -19.95
CA PHE A 91 12.80 -4.70 -18.69
C PHE A 91 12.48 -6.19 -18.85
N VAL A 92 11.41 -6.53 -19.56
CA VAL A 92 11.06 -7.94 -19.83
C VAL A 92 12.18 -8.65 -20.61
N ILE A 93 12.72 -8.01 -21.65
CA ILE A 93 13.81 -8.57 -22.47
C ILE A 93 15.08 -8.74 -21.62
N ILE A 94 15.49 -7.71 -20.88
CA ILE A 94 16.68 -7.79 -20.00
C ILE A 94 16.50 -8.89 -18.96
N GLY A 95 15.33 -8.95 -18.32
CA GLY A 95 15.03 -9.98 -17.34
C GLY A 95 15.04 -11.39 -17.92
N TYR A 96 14.54 -11.57 -19.14
CA TYR A 96 14.59 -12.84 -19.86
C TYR A 96 16.02 -13.25 -20.20
N ILE A 97 16.86 -12.32 -20.68
CA ILE A 97 18.28 -12.57 -20.93
C ILE A 97 18.98 -13.02 -19.63
N LEU A 98 18.69 -12.38 -18.50
CA LEU A 98 19.24 -12.74 -17.19
C LEU A 98 18.84 -14.16 -16.71
N LEU A 99 17.66 -14.65 -17.11
CA LEU A 99 17.22 -16.02 -16.80
C LEU A 99 18.01 -17.11 -17.55
N ILE A 100 18.54 -16.80 -18.73
CA ILE A 100 19.28 -17.77 -19.55
C ILE A 100 20.62 -18.15 -18.89
N PHE A 101 21.18 -17.28 -18.06
CA PHE A 101 22.42 -17.57 -17.35
C PHE A 101 22.21 -18.72 -16.35
N LYS A 102 23.17 -19.64 -16.27
CA LYS A 102 23.18 -20.76 -15.28
C LYS A 102 23.50 -20.31 -13.84
N ASN A 103 23.39 -19.02 -13.54
CA ASN A 103 23.73 -18.45 -12.24
C ASN A 103 22.44 -18.10 -11.48
N ASN A 104 22.21 -18.74 -10.34
CA ASN A 104 21.04 -18.51 -9.48
C ASN A 104 20.83 -17.02 -9.13
N LYS A 105 21.91 -16.24 -8.94
CA LYS A 105 21.79 -14.80 -8.67
C LYS A 105 21.25 -14.05 -9.89
N ALA A 106 21.79 -14.33 -11.07
CA ALA A 106 21.34 -13.72 -12.32
C ALA A 106 19.89 -14.10 -12.62
N GLN A 107 19.51 -15.37 -12.42
CA GLN A 107 18.15 -15.83 -12.60
C GLN A 107 17.16 -15.15 -11.63
N ASN A 108 17.53 -14.98 -10.37
CA ASN A 108 16.69 -14.28 -9.40
C ASN A 108 16.49 -12.80 -9.77
N ILE A 109 17.56 -12.11 -10.17
CA ILE A 109 17.46 -10.72 -10.65
C ILE A 109 16.64 -10.67 -11.95
N GLY A 110 16.81 -11.65 -12.84
CA GLY A 110 16.03 -11.79 -14.07
C GLY A 110 14.54 -11.90 -13.80
N SER A 111 14.12 -12.85 -12.95
CA SER A 111 12.73 -13.01 -12.51
C SER A 111 12.15 -11.72 -11.91
N MET A 112 12.91 -11.02 -11.06
CA MET A 112 12.49 -9.74 -10.48
C MET A 112 12.30 -8.66 -11.57
N THR A 113 13.22 -8.59 -12.53
CA THR A 113 13.20 -7.60 -13.62
C THR A 113 12.05 -7.87 -14.59
N ILE A 114 11.74 -9.14 -14.88
CA ILE A 114 10.55 -9.52 -15.68
C ILE A 114 9.29 -9.11 -14.95
N GLY A 115 9.14 -9.46 -13.66
CA GLY A 115 7.97 -9.10 -12.87
C GLY A 115 7.73 -7.59 -12.85
N PHE A 116 8.80 -6.81 -12.64
CA PHE A 116 8.77 -5.35 -12.75
C PHE A 116 8.30 -4.90 -14.14
N GLY A 117 8.94 -5.39 -15.21
CA GLY A 117 8.56 -5.05 -16.59
C GLY A 117 7.11 -5.39 -16.94
N LEU A 118 6.59 -6.53 -16.47
CA LEU A 118 5.21 -6.96 -16.71
C LEU A 118 4.18 -6.07 -16.01
N ILE A 119 4.46 -5.56 -14.80
CA ILE A 119 3.58 -4.58 -14.13
C ILE A 119 3.44 -3.32 -15.00
N PHE A 120 4.57 -2.78 -15.46
CA PHE A 120 4.60 -1.61 -16.33
C PHE A 120 3.95 -1.86 -17.70
N LEU A 121 4.12 -3.06 -18.25
CA LEU A 121 3.45 -3.46 -19.49
C LEU A 121 1.94 -3.52 -19.30
N GLY A 122 1.47 -4.07 -18.17
CA GLY A 122 0.05 -4.10 -17.82
C GLY A 122 -0.54 -2.69 -17.72
N ILE A 123 0.19 -1.74 -17.12
CA ILE A 123 -0.21 -0.32 -17.05
C ILE A 123 -0.25 0.31 -18.45
N ASP A 124 0.74 0.03 -19.32
CA ASP A 124 0.74 0.53 -20.70
C ASP A 124 -0.46 0.01 -21.51
N ILE A 125 -0.73 -1.29 -21.43
CA ILE A 125 -1.89 -1.93 -22.07
C ILE A 125 -3.20 -1.33 -21.53
N MET A 126 -3.29 -1.13 -20.21
CA MET A 126 -4.45 -0.49 -19.58
C MET A 126 -4.66 0.94 -20.10
N ASN A 127 -3.59 1.75 -20.20
CA ASN A 127 -3.68 3.12 -20.73
C ASN A 127 -4.15 3.15 -22.18
N LYS A 128 -3.64 2.23 -23.02
CA LYS A 128 -4.11 2.07 -24.41
C LYS A 128 -5.58 1.64 -24.46
N GLY A 129 -5.97 0.68 -23.63
CA GLY A 129 -7.35 0.21 -23.48
C GLY A 129 -8.32 1.34 -23.09
N LEU A 130 -7.92 2.18 -22.13
CA LEU A 130 -8.67 3.37 -21.73
C LEU A 130 -8.91 4.31 -22.91
N GLY A 131 -7.92 4.52 -23.78
CA GLY A 131 -8.09 5.27 -25.01
C GLY A 131 -9.19 4.71 -25.92
N PHE A 132 -9.22 3.40 -26.14
CA PHE A 132 -10.22 2.75 -27.00
C PHE A 132 -11.64 2.79 -26.44
N ILE A 133 -11.81 2.68 -25.13
CA ILE A 133 -13.14 2.67 -24.50
C ILE A 133 -13.62 4.06 -24.08
N SER A 134 -12.76 5.09 -24.19
CA SER A 134 -13.02 6.44 -23.70
C SER A 134 -14.28 7.07 -24.29
N ASP A 135 -14.59 6.74 -25.54
CA ASP A 135 -15.78 7.24 -26.25
C ASP A 135 -17.05 6.41 -25.99
N SER A 136 -16.95 5.29 -25.28
CA SER A 136 -18.11 4.43 -25.01
C SER A 136 -19.04 5.06 -23.97
N VAL A 137 -20.35 4.97 -24.23
CA VAL A 137 -21.39 5.48 -23.31
C VAL A 137 -21.26 4.87 -21.92
N TYR A 138 -20.93 3.59 -21.82
CA TYR A 138 -20.70 2.91 -20.54
C TYR A 138 -19.52 3.51 -19.76
N PHE A 139 -18.39 3.73 -20.43
CA PHE A 139 -17.22 4.32 -19.80
C PHE A 139 -17.51 5.74 -19.32
N LEU A 140 -18.13 6.56 -20.16
CA LEU A 140 -18.53 7.93 -19.81
C LEU A 140 -19.47 7.95 -18.61
N ASN A 141 -20.47 7.06 -18.54
CA ASN A 141 -21.37 6.95 -17.39
C ASN A 141 -20.63 6.58 -16.10
N VAL A 142 -19.69 5.63 -16.16
CA VAL A 142 -18.86 5.28 -14.98
C VAL A 142 -17.99 6.47 -14.57
N MET A 143 -17.35 7.15 -15.52
CA MET A 143 -16.53 8.34 -15.24
C MET A 143 -17.37 9.48 -14.67
N LEU A 144 -18.59 9.71 -15.17
CA LEU A 144 -19.53 10.68 -14.63
C LEU A 144 -19.92 10.35 -13.20
N MET A 145 -20.24 9.08 -12.91
CA MET A 145 -20.55 8.63 -11.54
C MET A 145 -19.39 8.86 -10.57
N LEU A 146 -18.16 8.60 -11.01
CA LEU A 146 -16.95 8.86 -10.22
C LEU A 146 -16.67 10.36 -10.07
N SER A 147 -16.93 11.14 -11.12
CA SER A 147 -16.64 12.58 -11.18
C SER A 147 -17.62 13.42 -10.37
N HIS A 148 -18.90 13.04 -10.30
CA HIS A 148 -19.93 13.83 -9.63
C HIS A 148 -19.81 13.82 -8.10
N ASN A 149 -19.43 12.68 -7.52
CA ASN A 149 -19.37 12.51 -6.08
C ASN A 149 -18.07 11.83 -5.66
N PRO A 150 -17.17 12.52 -4.93
CA PRO A 150 -15.93 11.92 -4.46
C PRO A 150 -16.11 10.69 -3.54
N ILE A 151 -17.28 10.54 -2.91
CA ILE A 151 -17.63 9.34 -2.14
C ILE A 151 -17.72 8.12 -3.08
N ASN A 152 -18.30 8.28 -4.28
CA ASN A 152 -18.35 7.21 -5.28
C ASN A 152 -16.94 6.82 -5.74
N SER A 153 -16.07 7.81 -5.91
CA SER A 153 -14.65 7.58 -6.21
C SER A 153 -13.92 6.81 -5.11
N PHE A 154 -14.18 7.15 -3.85
CA PHE A 154 -13.64 6.45 -2.70
C PHE A 154 -14.12 5.00 -2.60
N ILE A 155 -15.43 4.76 -2.77
CA ILE A 155 -16.00 3.42 -2.78
C ILE A 155 -15.46 2.62 -3.98
N GLY A 156 -15.42 3.22 -5.17
CA GLY A 156 -14.87 2.61 -6.37
C GLY A 156 -13.41 2.19 -6.20
N GLY A 157 -12.57 3.09 -5.67
CA GLY A 157 -11.17 2.78 -5.36
C GLY A 157 -11.02 1.68 -4.32
N THR A 158 -11.89 1.65 -3.31
CA THR A 158 -11.92 0.58 -2.30
C THR A 158 -12.22 -0.77 -2.94
N ILE A 159 -13.28 -0.85 -3.76
CA ILE A 159 -13.69 -2.09 -4.44
C ILE A 159 -12.62 -2.57 -5.42
N ILE A 160 -12.13 -1.68 -6.29
CA ILE A 160 -11.09 -2.03 -7.27
C ILE A 160 -9.85 -2.56 -6.56
N SER A 161 -9.38 -1.85 -5.52
CA SER A 161 -8.21 -2.27 -4.79
C SER A 161 -8.42 -3.54 -3.96
N ALA A 162 -9.65 -3.81 -3.51
CA ALA A 162 -9.99 -5.06 -2.84
C ALA A 162 -9.95 -6.26 -3.80
N LEU A 163 -10.43 -6.07 -5.03
CA LEU A 163 -10.43 -7.12 -6.05
C LEU A 163 -9.01 -7.40 -6.56
N ILE A 164 -8.26 -6.34 -6.85
CA ILE A 164 -6.87 -6.46 -7.33
C ILE A 164 -5.91 -6.83 -6.18
N GLN A 165 -6.28 -6.56 -4.93
CA GLN A 165 -5.44 -6.70 -3.74
C GLN A 165 -4.14 -5.87 -3.80
N SER A 166 -4.15 -4.78 -4.57
CA SER A 166 -3.02 -3.86 -4.71
C SER A 166 -3.48 -2.41 -4.77
N SER A 167 -3.08 -1.64 -3.76
CA SER A 167 -3.36 -0.21 -3.68
C SER A 167 -2.48 0.55 -4.65
N SER A 168 -1.22 0.16 -4.82
CA SER A 168 -0.30 0.72 -5.81
C SER A 168 -0.89 0.66 -7.22
N VAL A 169 -1.37 -0.51 -7.67
CA VAL A 169 -1.98 -0.65 -9.01
C VAL A 169 -3.22 0.24 -9.15
N THR A 170 -4.08 0.27 -8.14
CA THR A 170 -5.29 1.10 -8.13
C THR A 170 -4.98 2.60 -8.15
N ILE A 171 -3.94 3.02 -7.43
CA ILE A 171 -3.44 4.39 -7.42
C ILE A 171 -2.79 4.75 -8.76
N GLY A 172 -2.07 3.82 -9.38
CA GLY A 172 -1.55 3.98 -10.75
C GLY A 172 -2.66 4.16 -11.77
N LEU A 173 -3.75 3.41 -11.66
CA LEU A 173 -4.96 3.63 -12.46
C LEU A 173 -5.55 5.03 -12.22
N SER A 174 -5.68 5.45 -10.97
CA SER A 174 -6.14 6.81 -10.62
C SER A 174 -5.25 7.90 -11.23
N GLN A 175 -3.92 7.74 -11.16
CA GLN A 175 -2.94 8.62 -11.78
C GLN A 175 -3.14 8.71 -13.29
N SER A 176 -3.35 7.58 -13.97
CA SER A 176 -3.61 7.55 -15.41
C SER A 176 -4.92 8.25 -15.78
N LEU A 177 -6.03 7.92 -15.10
CA LEU A 177 -7.33 8.54 -15.35
C LEU A 177 -7.29 10.07 -15.15
N TYR A 178 -6.61 10.53 -14.10
CA TYR A 178 -6.44 11.96 -13.85
C TYR A 178 -5.54 12.64 -14.90
N ALA A 179 -4.41 12.00 -15.24
CA ALA A 179 -3.49 12.52 -16.24
C ALA A 179 -4.15 12.69 -17.62
N LEU A 180 -5.01 11.76 -18.00
CA LEU A 180 -5.80 11.80 -19.24
C LEU A 180 -6.97 12.79 -19.18
N GLY A 181 -7.29 13.36 -18.00
CA GLY A 181 -8.43 14.25 -17.81
C GLY A 181 -9.78 13.53 -17.74
N ALA A 182 -9.80 12.20 -17.60
CA ALA A 182 -11.02 11.40 -17.53
C ALA A 182 -11.80 11.60 -16.22
N ILE A 183 -11.11 11.98 -15.15
CA ILE A 183 -11.71 12.29 -13.84
C ILE A 183 -11.09 13.57 -13.25
N PRO A 184 -11.78 14.31 -12.37
CA PRO A 184 -11.21 15.47 -11.69
C PRO A 184 -10.29 15.07 -10.53
N LEU A 185 -9.45 16.01 -10.07
CA LEU A 185 -8.48 15.80 -8.97
C LEU A 185 -9.10 15.20 -7.71
N LYS A 186 -10.27 15.70 -7.30
CA LYS A 186 -10.98 15.21 -6.10
C LYS A 186 -11.36 13.74 -6.23
N SER A 187 -11.80 13.32 -7.42
CA SER A 187 -12.12 11.91 -7.71
C SER A 187 -10.87 11.05 -7.71
N ALA A 188 -9.78 11.53 -8.29
CA ALA A 188 -8.50 10.82 -8.29
C ALA A 188 -7.95 10.60 -6.87
N ILE A 189 -7.97 11.65 -6.03
CA ILE A 189 -7.63 11.55 -4.61
C ILE A 189 -8.62 10.64 -3.87
N GLY A 190 -9.91 10.71 -4.18
CA GLY A 190 -10.94 9.81 -3.64
C GLY A 190 -10.61 8.33 -3.89
N ILE A 191 -10.31 7.97 -5.15
CA ILE A 191 -9.88 6.60 -5.52
C ILE A 191 -8.63 6.21 -4.75
N MET A 192 -7.64 7.11 -4.63
CA MET A 192 -6.40 6.85 -3.89
C MET A 192 -6.66 6.58 -2.40
N LEU A 193 -7.53 7.37 -1.74
CA LEU A 193 -7.92 7.14 -0.35
C LEU A 193 -8.63 5.79 -0.19
N GLY A 194 -9.56 5.47 -1.09
CA GLY A 194 -10.26 4.19 -1.09
C GLY A 194 -9.32 3.00 -1.30
N ALA A 195 -8.33 3.13 -2.17
CA ALA A 195 -7.37 2.07 -2.46
C ALA A 195 -6.61 1.60 -1.21
N ASN A 196 -6.22 2.52 -0.33
CA ASN A 196 -5.54 2.15 0.92
C ASN A 196 -6.43 1.30 1.84
N ILE A 197 -7.75 1.52 1.83
CA ILE A 197 -8.71 0.70 2.57
C ILE A 197 -8.94 -0.63 1.88
N GLY A 198 -9.09 -0.63 0.55
CA GLY A 198 -9.34 -1.85 -0.23
C GLY A 198 -8.29 -2.94 0.02
N THR A 199 -7.00 -2.58 0.07
CA THR A 199 -5.92 -3.53 0.41
C THR A 199 -5.98 -4.11 1.82
N THR A 200 -6.71 -3.48 2.74
CA THR A 200 -6.84 -4.03 4.11
C THR A 200 -7.77 -5.23 4.18
N ILE A 201 -8.55 -5.50 3.13
CA ILE A 201 -9.37 -6.72 3.05
C ILE A 201 -8.49 -7.98 3.04
N ALA A 202 -7.32 -7.96 2.38
CA ALA A 202 -6.34 -9.04 2.51
C ALA A 202 -5.89 -9.25 3.96
N SER A 203 -5.75 -8.18 4.74
CA SER A 203 -5.40 -8.27 6.17
C SER A 203 -6.50 -8.98 6.97
N LEU A 204 -7.77 -8.74 6.65
CA LEU A 204 -8.90 -9.43 7.28
C LEU A 204 -8.93 -10.92 6.95
N ILE A 205 -8.62 -11.29 5.70
CA ILE A 205 -8.52 -12.69 5.28
C ILE A 205 -7.40 -13.40 6.07
N VAL A 206 -6.22 -12.77 6.17
CA VAL A 206 -5.08 -13.30 6.95
C VAL A 206 -5.42 -13.41 8.44
N ALA A 207 -6.22 -12.49 8.97
CA ALA A 207 -6.59 -12.49 10.38
C ALA A 207 -7.35 -13.76 10.81
N VAL A 208 -8.14 -14.37 9.92
CA VAL A 208 -8.95 -15.56 10.23
C VAL A 208 -8.10 -16.72 10.77
N SER A 209 -6.93 -16.94 10.18
CA SER A 209 -6.02 -18.05 10.52
C SER A 209 -4.84 -17.66 11.43
N SER A 210 -4.89 -16.46 12.03
CA SER A 210 -3.80 -15.89 12.84
C SER A 210 -4.01 -16.05 14.35
N THR A 211 -2.93 -15.90 15.14
CA THR A 211 -3.01 -15.86 16.63
C THR A 211 -3.80 -14.66 17.12
N LYS A 212 -4.23 -14.66 18.39
CA LYS A 212 -5.01 -13.55 18.98
C LYS A 212 -4.27 -12.22 18.87
N GLU A 213 -2.97 -12.22 19.13
CA GLU A 213 -2.08 -11.05 19.06
C GLU A 213 -1.92 -10.55 17.62
N ALA A 214 -1.68 -11.45 16.67
CA ALA A 214 -1.55 -11.08 15.26
C ALA A 214 -2.88 -10.56 14.68
N LYS A 215 -4.01 -11.18 15.05
CA LYS A 215 -5.36 -10.73 14.69
C LYS A 215 -5.64 -9.31 15.22
N ALA A 216 -5.26 -9.04 16.47
CA ALA A 216 -5.38 -7.70 17.05
C ALA A 216 -4.55 -6.66 16.29
N ALA A 217 -3.30 -7.00 15.91
CA ALA A 217 -2.45 -6.12 15.10
C ALA A 217 -3.12 -5.76 13.75
N LEU A 218 -3.68 -6.77 13.08
CA LEU A 218 -4.35 -6.61 11.79
C LEU A 218 -5.60 -5.73 11.89
N TYR A 219 -6.42 -5.92 12.93
CA TYR A 219 -7.58 -5.06 13.15
C TYR A 219 -7.21 -3.60 13.40
N VAL A 220 -6.16 -3.35 14.18
CA VAL A 220 -5.69 -1.97 14.39
C VAL A 220 -5.15 -1.38 13.09
N ASN A 221 -4.45 -2.14 12.25
CA ASN A 221 -4.00 -1.69 10.93
C ASN A 221 -5.17 -1.39 9.98
N VAL A 222 -6.23 -2.21 9.99
CA VAL A 222 -7.47 -1.97 9.23
C VAL A 222 -8.14 -0.68 9.70
N LEU A 223 -8.31 -0.51 11.01
CA LEU A 223 -8.91 0.69 11.60
C LEU A 223 -8.08 1.95 11.30
N PHE A 224 -6.75 1.86 11.35
CA PHE A 224 -5.85 2.96 10.98
C PHE A 224 -6.14 3.46 9.55
N ASN A 225 -6.19 2.54 8.58
CA ASN A 225 -6.46 2.90 7.18
C ASN A 225 -7.89 3.40 6.98
N LEU A 226 -8.87 2.79 7.65
CA LEU A 226 -10.27 3.18 7.56
C LEU A 226 -10.49 4.59 8.12
N ILE A 227 -10.02 4.85 9.35
CA ILE A 227 -10.16 6.15 10.01
C ILE A 227 -9.41 7.21 9.22
N GLY A 228 -8.17 6.95 8.81
CA GLY A 228 -7.40 7.86 7.97
C GLY A 228 -8.15 8.20 6.67
N GLY A 229 -8.60 7.19 5.94
CA GLY A 229 -9.32 7.37 4.68
C GLY A 229 -10.62 8.16 4.85
N VAL A 230 -11.42 7.89 5.89
CA VAL A 230 -12.67 8.62 6.16
C VAL A 230 -12.40 10.07 6.59
N VAL A 231 -11.42 10.31 7.46
CA VAL A 231 -11.05 11.66 7.90
C VAL A 231 -10.61 12.51 6.71
N PHE A 232 -9.74 11.98 5.85
CA PHE A 232 -9.28 12.70 4.66
C PHE A 232 -10.35 12.81 3.56
N LEU A 233 -11.34 11.91 3.54
CA LEU A 233 -12.51 12.06 2.68
C LEU A 233 -13.39 13.23 3.13
N ILE A 234 -13.60 13.42 4.44
CA ILE A 234 -14.30 14.58 4.99
C ILE A 234 -13.51 15.87 4.69
N LEU A 235 -12.19 15.83 4.85
CA LEU A 235 -11.28 16.94 4.56
C LEU A 235 -10.90 17.05 3.08
N LEU A 236 -11.57 16.35 2.17
CA LEU A 236 -11.11 16.20 0.80
C LEU A 236 -10.99 17.53 0.07
N THR A 237 -11.94 18.45 0.28
CA THR A 237 -11.91 19.76 -0.39
C THR A 237 -10.65 20.56 -0.02
N PRO A 238 -10.40 20.92 1.26
CA PRO A 238 -9.18 21.66 1.62
C PRO A 238 -7.90 20.87 1.29
N PHE A 239 -7.93 19.53 1.43
CA PHE A 239 -6.80 18.69 1.05
C PHE A 239 -6.48 18.79 -0.45
N SER A 240 -7.49 18.71 -1.32
CA SER A 240 -7.31 18.77 -2.77
C SER A 240 -6.83 20.12 -3.28
N GLU A 241 -7.19 21.24 -2.64
CA GLU A 241 -6.74 22.57 -3.05
C GLU A 241 -5.24 22.78 -2.78
N VAL A 242 -4.69 22.19 -1.71
CA VAL A 242 -3.24 22.18 -1.46
C VAL A 242 -2.50 21.50 -2.61
N PHE A 243 -3.03 20.37 -3.10
CA PHE A 243 -2.42 19.66 -4.23
C PHE A 243 -2.65 20.33 -5.56
N ARG A 244 -3.76 21.05 -5.75
CA ARG A 244 -3.95 21.89 -6.94
C ARG A 244 -2.90 23.00 -7.01
N PHE A 245 -2.55 23.60 -5.88
CA PHE A 245 -1.45 24.57 -5.82
C PHE A 245 -0.10 23.92 -6.18
N LEU A 246 0.19 22.74 -5.65
CA LEU A 246 1.40 21.97 -6.02
C LEU A 246 1.42 21.55 -7.50
N GLU A 247 0.27 21.21 -8.07
CA GLU A 247 0.14 20.88 -9.49
C GLU A 247 0.51 22.07 -10.36
N ASN A 248 0.05 23.27 -10.03
CA ASN A 248 0.38 24.49 -10.76
C ASN A 248 1.90 24.78 -10.76
N ILE A 249 2.62 24.35 -9.73
CA ILE A 249 4.09 24.49 -9.64
C ILE A 249 4.81 23.39 -10.44
N THR A 250 4.33 22.15 -10.34
CA THR A 250 5.04 20.98 -10.91
C THR A 250 4.65 20.68 -12.36
N GLY A 251 3.47 21.12 -12.80
CA GLY A 251 2.90 20.80 -14.12
C GLY A 251 2.59 19.31 -14.33
N ASN A 252 2.62 18.47 -13.27
CA ASN A 252 2.52 17.02 -13.40
C ASN A 252 1.38 16.44 -12.56
N LYS A 253 0.30 16.06 -13.26
CA LYS A 253 -0.90 15.45 -12.67
C LYS A 253 -0.61 14.13 -11.95
N LYS A 254 0.22 13.24 -12.50
CA LYS A 254 0.56 11.96 -11.85
C LYS A 254 1.33 12.21 -10.54
N LEU A 255 2.25 13.16 -10.57
CA LEU A 255 3.06 13.55 -9.41
C LEU A 255 2.21 14.19 -8.30
N THR A 256 1.20 14.95 -8.68
CA THR A 256 0.21 15.53 -7.75
C THR A 256 -0.48 14.44 -6.91
N ILE A 257 -0.92 13.36 -7.55
CA ILE A 257 -1.50 12.22 -6.83
C ILE A 257 -0.45 11.51 -5.95
N ALA A 258 0.78 11.32 -6.43
CA ALA A 258 1.85 10.71 -5.63
C ALA A 258 2.17 11.50 -4.35
N TYR A 259 2.27 12.83 -4.44
CA TYR A 259 2.43 13.69 -3.27
C TYR A 259 1.23 13.63 -2.34
N SER A 260 0.01 13.62 -2.88
CA SER A 260 -1.20 13.49 -2.06
C SER A 260 -1.20 12.18 -1.27
N HIS A 261 -0.74 11.07 -1.88
CA HIS A 261 -0.62 9.78 -1.22
C HIS A 261 0.42 9.77 -0.11
N LEU A 262 1.58 10.37 -0.35
CA LEU A 262 2.65 10.51 0.64
C LEU A 262 2.19 11.32 1.86
N ILE A 263 1.66 12.52 1.62
CA ILE A 263 1.22 13.42 2.68
C ILE A 263 0.07 12.81 3.48
N PHE A 264 -0.90 12.18 2.80
CA PHE A 264 -1.96 11.43 3.47
C PHE A 264 -1.40 10.38 4.46
N ASN A 265 -0.47 9.53 4.02
CA ASN A 265 0.08 8.47 4.86
C ASN A 265 0.95 9.02 6.01
N ILE A 266 1.73 10.07 5.75
CA ILE A 266 2.54 10.73 6.78
C ILE A 266 1.63 11.34 7.84
N LEU A 267 0.65 12.15 7.45
CA LEU A 267 -0.25 12.81 8.40
C LEU A 267 -1.07 11.80 9.20
N SER A 268 -1.62 10.78 8.54
CA SER A 268 -2.34 9.69 9.22
C SER A 268 -1.45 8.99 10.25
N THR A 269 -0.19 8.72 9.88
CA THR A 269 0.80 8.11 10.78
C THR A 269 1.14 9.00 11.96
N VAL A 270 1.34 10.31 11.74
CA VAL A 270 1.64 11.27 12.81
C VAL A 270 0.47 11.36 13.80
N ILE A 271 -0.76 11.46 13.30
CA ILE A 271 -1.97 11.46 14.15
C ILE A 271 -2.03 10.17 14.98
N PHE A 272 -1.82 9.01 14.34
CA PHE A 272 -1.85 7.74 15.04
C PHE A 272 -0.73 7.58 16.06
N TYR A 273 0.46 8.12 15.77
CA TYR A 273 1.62 8.04 16.66
C TYR A 273 1.32 8.65 18.04
N PHE A 274 0.57 9.75 18.11
CA PHE A 274 0.20 10.39 19.37
C PHE A 274 -0.78 9.57 20.22
N ILE A 275 -1.66 8.79 19.58
CA ILE A 275 -2.63 7.94 20.28
C ILE A 275 -2.16 6.48 20.42
N PHE A 276 -0.98 6.16 19.90
CA PHE A 276 -0.45 4.80 19.78
C PHE A 276 -0.46 4.03 21.11
N ASP A 277 0.06 4.64 22.18
CA ASP A 277 0.17 3.97 23.49
C ASP A 277 -1.19 3.63 24.07
N CYS A 278 -2.17 4.52 23.89
CA CYS A 278 -3.54 4.28 24.30
C CYS A 278 -4.14 3.11 23.52
N VAL A 279 -3.99 3.10 22.19
CA VAL A 279 -4.49 2.02 21.33
C VAL A 279 -3.87 0.67 21.71
N VAL A 280 -2.54 0.62 21.92
CA VAL A 280 -1.86 -0.61 22.34
C VAL A 280 -2.33 -1.06 23.71
N ALA A 281 -2.43 -0.16 24.69
CA ALA A 281 -2.87 -0.49 26.04
C ALA A 281 -4.31 -1.05 26.07
N VAL A 282 -5.24 -0.45 25.33
CA VAL A 282 -6.62 -0.94 25.19
C VAL A 282 -6.63 -2.30 24.52
N THR A 283 -5.83 -2.48 23.46
CA THR A 283 -5.77 -3.74 22.71
C THR A 283 -5.21 -4.88 23.58
N GLU A 284 -4.12 -4.64 24.30
CA GLU A 284 -3.52 -5.62 25.22
C GLU A 284 -4.45 -5.96 26.39
N ARG A 285 -5.16 -4.96 26.93
CA ARG A 285 -6.16 -5.19 27.99
C ARG A 285 -7.26 -6.15 27.51
N ASN A 286 -7.80 -5.93 26.32
CA ASN A 286 -8.83 -6.80 25.72
C ASN A 286 -8.31 -8.23 25.48
N LEU A 287 -7.06 -8.36 25.03
CA LEU A 287 -6.42 -9.66 24.84
C LEU A 287 -6.31 -10.43 26.16
N ARG A 288 -5.94 -9.77 27.26
CA ARG A 288 -5.86 -10.39 28.60
C ARG A 288 -7.21 -10.90 29.09
N PHE A 289 -8.28 -10.12 28.94
CA PHE A 289 -9.63 -10.57 29.31
C PHE A 289 -10.08 -11.80 28.50
N SER A 290 -9.74 -11.85 27.21
CA SER A 290 -10.07 -13.01 26.35
C SER A 290 -9.30 -14.29 26.68
N ARG A 291 -8.29 -14.24 27.57
CA ARG A 291 -7.55 -15.42 28.05
C ARG A 291 -8.11 -15.97 29.36
N LEU A 292 -8.95 -15.20 30.05
CA LEU A 292 -9.57 -15.56 31.32
C LEU A 292 -10.97 -16.19 31.15
N ASN A 293 -11.56 -16.05 29.96
CA ASN A 293 -12.79 -16.69 29.51
C ASN A 293 -12.47 -17.75 28.45
#